data_AF-A0A846QTE0-F1
#
_entry.id   AF-A0A846QTE0-F1
#
_cell.length_a   1.000
_cell.length_b   1.000
_cell.length_c   1.000
_cell.angle_alpha   90.00
_cell.angle_beta   90.00
_cell.angle_gamma   90.00
#
_symmetry.space_group_name_H-M   'P 1'
#
loop_
_entity.id
_entity.type
_entity.pdbx_description
1 polymer ?
#
loop_
_entity_poly.entity_id
_entity_poly.type
_entity_poly.pdbx_seq_one_letter_code
_entity_poly.pdbx_strand_id
1 'polypeptide(L)'
;MKNSRNETPKTGEKGLSRRGFLLTAGRAAGGFAAGLVYLKSTGSLAFAARPGGDEAQLPGPMYELRFDTAKCAGCAYCEIACAQFHEGHADPTSHRNSFTMKPVLDFIGVSALSANAPGWPQPLARATFAEFSENEFCRQCESPECLDACPENAIFVDPKTGARVVDEKKCVGCGTCAEACQYGMIHVSEATGTAIKCDLCGGDPQCVAWCPTQAITFHKL
;
A
#
# COMPACT_ATOMS: atom_id res chain seq x y z
N MET A 1 32.60 -5.85 73.30
CA MET A 1 33.46 -5.61 72.13
C MET A 1 32.56 -5.47 70.91
N LYS A 2 32.73 -4.38 70.16
CA LYS A 2 31.99 -4.08 68.92
C LYS A 2 32.29 -5.14 67.86
N ASN A 3 31.30 -5.59 67.09
CA ASN A 3 31.42 -5.43 65.65
C ASN A 3 30.05 -5.32 64.96
N SER A 4 30.00 -4.34 64.07
CA SER A 4 28.87 -3.87 63.28
C SER A 4 29.02 -4.39 61.85
N ARG A 5 27.88 -4.67 61.19
CA ARG A 5 27.51 -4.37 59.78
C ARG A 5 26.31 -5.28 59.41
N ASN A 6 25.09 -4.75 59.39
CA ASN A 6 24.38 -4.09 58.27
C ASN A 6 23.95 -5.04 57.16
N GLU A 7 22.64 -5.36 57.06
CA GLU A 7 21.82 -5.31 55.83
C GLU A 7 20.34 -5.03 56.21
N THR A 8 19.72 -4.08 55.49
CA THR A 8 18.38 -3.47 55.67
C THR A 8 17.27 -4.18 54.86
N PRO A 9 15.98 -3.81 55.01
CA PRO A 9 14.83 -4.74 54.95
C PRO A 9 14.20 -4.88 53.56
N LYS A 10 13.56 -6.03 53.28
CA LYS A 10 12.62 -6.18 52.15
C LYS A 10 11.18 -6.06 52.64
N THR A 11 10.60 -4.87 52.45
CA THR A 11 9.16 -4.64 52.49
C THR A 11 8.52 -5.16 51.21
N GLY A 12 7.67 -6.19 51.31
CA GLY A 12 6.90 -6.72 50.17
C GLY A 12 5.65 -5.89 49.89
N GLU A 13 5.66 -5.13 48.80
CA GLU A 13 4.47 -4.48 48.24
C GLU A 13 3.55 -5.53 47.62
N LYS A 14 2.29 -5.59 48.08
CA LYS A 14 1.26 -6.45 47.48
C LYS A 14 0.77 -5.79 46.19
N GLY A 15 1.19 -6.32 45.04
CA GLY A 15 0.72 -5.90 43.73
C GLY A 15 -0.81 -6.02 43.59
N LEU A 16 -1.44 -5.01 43.00
CA LEU A 16 -2.88 -4.94 42.79
C LEU A 16 -3.34 -6.10 41.89
N SER A 17 -4.41 -6.80 42.29
CA SER A 17 -4.99 -7.88 41.48
C SER A 17 -5.62 -7.35 40.19
N ARG A 18 -5.72 -8.19 39.14
CA ARG A 18 -6.41 -7.87 37.87
C ARG A 18 -7.81 -7.28 38.08
N ARG A 19 -8.54 -7.78 39.08
CA ARG A 19 -9.86 -7.25 39.47
C ARG A 19 -9.77 -5.86 40.12
N GLY A 20 -8.70 -5.62 40.89
CA GLY A 20 -8.35 -4.31 41.44
C GLY A 20 -8.14 -3.29 40.32
N PHE A 21 -7.31 -3.61 39.32
CA PHE A 21 -7.02 -2.72 38.19
C PHE A 21 -8.27 -2.31 37.39
N LEU A 22 -9.16 -3.26 37.08
CA LEU A 22 -10.40 -2.97 36.35
C LEU A 22 -11.36 -2.06 37.16
N LEU A 23 -11.40 -2.22 38.49
CA LEU A 23 -12.23 -1.39 39.36
C LEU A 23 -11.66 0.03 39.58
N THR A 24 -10.33 0.19 39.57
CA THR A 24 -9.70 1.52 39.60
C THR A 24 -9.81 2.24 38.26
N ALA A 25 -9.63 1.54 37.14
CA ALA A 25 -9.75 2.11 35.79
C ALA A 25 -11.19 2.57 35.48
N GLY A 26 -12.20 1.81 35.92
CA GLY A 26 -13.62 2.17 35.72
C GLY A 26 -14.09 3.43 36.44
N ARG A 27 -13.30 4.00 37.37
CA ARG A 27 -13.64 5.23 38.12
C ARG A 27 -13.05 6.51 37.52
N ALA A 28 -12.17 6.42 36.52
CA ALA A 28 -11.58 7.57 35.87
C ALA A 28 -12.37 8.00 34.62
N ALA A 29 -13.55 8.60 34.82
CA ALA A 29 -14.41 9.07 33.73
C ALA A 29 -13.72 10.06 32.77
N GLY A 30 -12.75 10.84 33.26
CA GLY A 30 -11.95 11.77 32.42
C GLY A 30 -10.88 11.09 31.56
N GLY A 31 -10.31 9.97 32.04
CA GLY A 31 -9.30 9.21 31.30
C GLY A 31 -9.89 8.42 30.13
N PHE A 32 -11.14 7.99 30.26
CA PHE A 32 -11.83 7.23 29.23
C PHE A 32 -12.15 8.08 27.99
N ALA A 33 -12.63 9.32 28.18
CA ALA A 33 -12.91 10.24 27.08
C ALA A 33 -11.64 10.69 26.35
N ALA A 34 -10.59 11.08 27.09
CA ALA A 34 -9.30 11.43 26.51
C ALA A 34 -8.64 10.23 25.82
N GLY A 35 -8.75 9.03 26.41
CA GLY A 35 -8.28 7.78 25.81
C GLY A 35 -9.02 7.45 24.51
N LEU A 36 -10.34 7.62 24.45
CA LEU A 36 -11.11 7.44 23.22
C LEU A 36 -10.73 8.45 22.13
N VAL A 37 -10.54 9.73 22.48
CA VAL A 37 -10.07 10.73 21.50
C VAL A 37 -8.68 10.40 20.98
N TYR A 38 -7.77 9.99 21.87
CA TYR A 38 -6.41 9.57 21.51
C TYR A 38 -6.44 8.33 20.60
N LEU A 39 -7.16 7.28 20.98
CA LEU A 39 -7.32 6.07 20.18
C LEU A 39 -8.01 6.34 18.82
N LYS A 40 -8.86 7.37 18.72
CA LYS A 40 -9.46 7.79 17.44
C LYS A 40 -8.41 8.44 16.54
N SER A 41 -7.58 9.32 17.10
CA SER A 41 -6.53 10.03 16.36
C SER A 41 -5.43 9.12 15.83
N THR A 42 -5.19 7.98 16.48
CA THR A 42 -4.17 7.00 16.06
C THR A 42 -4.73 5.85 15.22
N GLY A 43 -6.02 5.87 14.85
CA GLY A 43 -6.68 4.76 14.15
C GLY A 43 -6.88 3.48 14.99
N SER A 44 -6.35 3.45 16.22
CA SER A 44 -6.40 2.29 17.12
C SER A 44 -7.83 1.93 17.56
N LEU A 45 -8.76 2.89 17.57
CA LEU A 45 -10.18 2.62 17.79
C LEU A 45 -10.82 1.84 16.65
N ALA A 46 -10.43 2.11 15.40
CA ALA A 46 -10.93 1.37 14.25
C ALA A 46 -10.39 -0.07 14.26
N PHE A 47 -9.12 -0.24 14.63
CA PHE A 47 -8.51 -1.55 14.87
C PHE A 47 -9.27 -2.34 15.95
N ALA A 48 -9.55 -1.72 17.12
CA ALA A 48 -10.28 -2.35 18.21
C ALA A 48 -11.77 -2.62 17.91
N ALA A 49 -12.36 -1.91 16.95
CA ALA A 49 -13.75 -2.06 16.54
C ALA A 49 -13.97 -3.08 15.41
N ARG A 50 -12.91 -3.69 14.86
CA ARG A 50 -13.04 -4.75 13.85
C ARG A 50 -13.74 -5.97 14.47
N PRO A 51 -14.75 -6.55 13.81
CA PRO A 51 -15.35 -7.81 14.25
C PRO A 51 -14.26 -8.90 14.23
N GLY A 52 -13.86 -9.38 15.42
CA GLY A 52 -12.75 -10.34 15.60
C GLY A 52 -11.50 -9.77 16.28
N GLY A 53 -11.46 -8.48 16.64
CA GLY A 53 -10.33 -7.88 17.36
C GLY A 53 -9.02 -7.92 16.56
N ASP A 54 -7.91 -8.14 17.26
CA ASP A 54 -6.56 -8.36 16.75
C ASP A 54 -6.41 -9.63 15.87
N GLU A 55 -7.45 -10.47 15.79
CA GLU A 55 -7.49 -11.72 15.03
C GLU A 55 -8.49 -11.69 13.85
N ALA A 56 -9.09 -10.53 13.57
CA ALA A 56 -9.99 -10.34 12.43
C ALA A 56 -9.22 -10.39 11.08
N GLN A 57 -8.86 -11.59 10.63
CA GLN A 57 -8.23 -11.83 9.33
C GLN A 57 -9.14 -11.27 8.23
N LEU A 58 -8.67 -10.25 7.50
CA LEU A 58 -9.35 -9.78 6.30
C LEU A 58 -9.36 -10.90 5.25
N PRO A 59 -10.40 -10.99 4.40
CA PRO A 59 -10.32 -11.86 3.25
C PRO A 59 -9.10 -11.49 2.38
N GLY A 60 -8.33 -12.50 2.01
CA GLY A 60 -7.18 -12.34 1.12
C GLY A 60 -7.58 -11.80 -0.25
N PRO A 61 -6.63 -11.25 -1.03
CA PRO A 61 -6.88 -10.91 -2.42
C PRO A 61 -7.28 -12.16 -3.20
N MET A 62 -8.26 -12.05 -4.09
CA MET A 62 -8.63 -13.18 -4.97
C MET A 62 -7.86 -13.16 -6.29
N TYR A 63 -7.25 -12.03 -6.62
CA TYR A 63 -6.53 -11.85 -7.86
C TYR A 63 -5.27 -11.00 -7.68
N GLU A 64 -4.31 -11.20 -8.59
CA GLU A 64 -3.09 -10.42 -8.69
C GLU A 64 -2.76 -10.07 -10.14
N LEU A 65 -2.03 -8.96 -10.32
CA LEU A 65 -1.41 -8.60 -11.59
C LEU A 65 0.03 -9.10 -11.60
N ARG A 66 0.42 -9.80 -12.68
CA ARG A 66 1.80 -10.24 -12.91
C ARG A 66 2.39 -9.53 -14.12
N PHE A 67 3.66 -9.19 -14.00
CA PHE A 67 4.46 -8.59 -15.06
C PHE A 67 5.52 -9.55 -15.56
N ASP A 68 5.56 -9.76 -16.86
CA ASP A 68 6.59 -10.52 -17.58
C ASP A 68 7.49 -9.51 -18.30
N THR A 69 8.65 -9.26 -17.71
CA THR A 69 9.65 -8.35 -18.25
C THR A 69 10.04 -8.76 -19.66
N ALA A 70 10.22 -10.06 -19.95
CA ALA A 70 10.67 -10.59 -21.25
C ALA A 70 9.76 -10.20 -22.43
N LYS A 71 8.49 -9.90 -22.16
CA LYS A 71 7.50 -9.50 -23.16
C LYS A 71 7.30 -8.00 -23.25
N CYS A 72 7.81 -7.21 -22.33
CA CYS A 72 7.53 -5.79 -22.28
C CYS A 72 8.26 -5.04 -23.41
N ALA A 73 7.50 -4.22 -24.16
CA ALA A 73 8.03 -3.34 -25.20
C ALA A 73 8.30 -1.90 -24.70
N GLY A 74 8.02 -1.61 -23.43
CA GLY A 74 8.23 -0.27 -22.85
C GLY A 74 7.32 0.83 -23.42
N CYS A 75 6.12 0.48 -23.87
CA CYS A 75 5.22 1.42 -24.57
C CYS A 75 4.37 2.35 -23.69
N ALA A 76 4.40 2.18 -22.36
CA ALA A 76 3.58 2.93 -21.38
C ALA A 76 2.04 2.87 -21.58
N TYR A 77 1.52 2.02 -22.48
CA TYR A 77 0.06 1.90 -22.70
C TYR A 77 -0.72 1.48 -21.47
N CYS A 78 -0.10 0.69 -20.60
CA CYS A 78 -0.70 0.30 -19.33
C CYS A 78 -1.05 1.49 -18.44
N GLU A 79 -0.20 2.52 -18.40
CA GLU A 79 -0.43 3.75 -17.63
C GLU A 79 -1.51 4.61 -18.27
N ILE A 80 -1.40 4.84 -19.58
CA ILE A 80 -2.35 5.65 -20.35
C ILE A 80 -3.75 5.03 -20.28
N ALA A 81 -3.87 3.71 -20.47
CA ALA A 81 -5.15 3.02 -20.38
C ALA A 81 -5.73 3.09 -18.97
N CYS A 82 -4.88 2.99 -17.94
CA CYS A 82 -5.30 3.13 -16.55
C CYS A 82 -5.87 4.54 -16.27
N ALA A 83 -5.11 5.58 -16.61
CA ALA A 83 -5.53 6.97 -16.44
C ALA A 83 -6.81 7.27 -17.23
N GLN A 84 -6.89 6.82 -18.48
CA GLN A 84 -8.05 7.04 -19.33
C GLN A 84 -9.31 6.40 -18.77
N PHE A 85 -9.19 5.20 -18.18
CA PHE A 85 -10.32 4.49 -17.60
C PHE A 85 -10.82 5.12 -16.29
N HIS A 86 -9.91 5.53 -15.42
CA HIS A 86 -10.28 6.05 -14.09
C HIS A 86 -10.57 7.55 -14.10
N GLU A 87 -9.80 8.33 -14.85
CA GLU A 87 -9.80 9.79 -14.78
C GLU A 87 -10.36 10.44 -16.07
N GLY A 88 -10.54 9.64 -17.14
CA GLY A 88 -11.09 10.12 -18.41
C GLY A 88 -10.09 10.83 -19.32
N HIS A 89 -8.80 10.85 -18.95
CA HIS A 89 -7.72 11.48 -19.72
C HIS A 89 -6.48 10.59 -19.81
N ALA A 90 -5.65 10.84 -20.82
CA ALA A 90 -4.45 10.07 -21.11
C ALA A 90 -3.19 10.54 -20.35
N ASP A 91 -3.33 11.39 -19.32
CA ASP A 91 -2.19 11.85 -18.50
C ASP A 91 -1.60 10.69 -17.67
N PRO A 92 -0.35 10.28 -17.95
CA PRO A 92 0.27 9.18 -17.23
C PRO A 92 0.44 9.49 -15.74
N THR A 93 0.53 10.74 -15.29
CA THR A 93 0.75 11.05 -13.85
C THR A 93 -0.37 10.59 -12.92
N SER A 94 -1.55 10.29 -13.47
CA SER A 94 -2.72 9.80 -12.75
C SER A 94 -2.95 8.29 -12.86
N HIS A 95 -1.97 7.56 -13.43
CA HIS A 95 -2.03 6.11 -13.54
C HIS A 95 -2.05 5.44 -12.16
N ARG A 96 -2.62 4.25 -12.05
CA ARG A 96 -2.66 3.48 -10.79
C ARG A 96 -1.65 2.33 -10.77
N ASN A 97 -0.78 2.24 -11.79
CA ASN A 97 0.37 1.35 -11.93
C ASN A 97 1.59 2.16 -12.36
N SER A 98 2.79 1.81 -11.94
CA SER A 98 4.00 2.58 -12.23
C SER A 98 4.89 1.82 -13.21
N PHE A 99 5.05 2.35 -14.42
CA PHE A 99 6.05 1.87 -15.37
C PHE A 99 7.28 2.77 -15.32
N THR A 100 8.45 2.15 -15.17
CA THR A 100 9.73 2.85 -15.12
C THR A 100 10.71 2.21 -16.09
N MET A 101 11.38 3.06 -16.87
CA MET A 101 12.56 2.66 -17.64
C MET A 101 13.79 2.72 -16.72
N LYS A 102 14.63 1.68 -16.72
CA LYS A 102 15.83 1.64 -15.88
C LYS A 102 16.78 2.77 -16.26
N PRO A 103 17.36 3.49 -15.28
CA PRO A 103 18.00 4.80 -15.45
C PRO A 103 19.28 4.81 -16.30
N VAL A 104 19.82 3.65 -16.70
CA VAL A 104 21.06 3.60 -17.48
C VAL A 104 20.91 4.22 -18.88
N LEU A 105 19.70 4.21 -19.44
CA LEU A 105 19.39 4.76 -20.77
C LEU A 105 19.01 6.24 -20.73
N ASP A 106 18.28 6.69 -19.69
CA ASP A 106 18.00 8.10 -19.46
C ASP A 106 19.27 8.90 -19.16
N PHE A 107 20.20 8.33 -18.39
CA PHE A 107 21.49 8.97 -18.08
C PHE A 107 22.36 9.22 -19.33
N ILE A 108 22.27 8.35 -20.35
CA ILE A 108 23.03 8.48 -21.60
C ILE A 108 22.21 9.12 -22.74
N GLY A 109 20.95 9.49 -22.50
CA GLY A 109 20.06 10.09 -23.52
C GLY A 109 19.74 9.15 -24.68
N VAL A 110 19.77 7.84 -24.46
CA VAL A 110 19.52 6.83 -25.49
C VAL A 110 18.13 6.27 -25.26
N SER A 111 17.16 6.67 -26.07
CA SER A 111 15.86 6.01 -26.08
C SER A 111 16.03 4.56 -26.51
N ALA A 112 15.19 3.66 -25.99
CA ALA A 112 15.27 2.26 -26.40
C ALA A 112 14.96 2.05 -27.90
N LEU A 113 14.34 3.04 -28.56
CA LEU A 113 14.22 3.14 -30.01
C LEU A 113 15.57 3.43 -30.69
N SER A 114 16.39 4.33 -30.15
CA SER A 114 17.71 4.64 -30.72
C SER A 114 18.74 3.53 -30.49
N ALA A 115 18.63 2.78 -29.39
CA ALA A 115 19.47 1.61 -29.12
C ALA A 115 19.26 0.44 -30.11
N ASN A 116 18.08 0.34 -30.74
CA ASN A 116 17.74 -0.72 -31.71
C ASN A 116 17.86 -0.27 -33.18
N ALA A 117 18.35 0.95 -33.44
CA ALA A 117 18.52 1.46 -34.80
C ALA A 117 19.74 0.82 -35.50
N PRO A 118 19.69 0.56 -36.82
CA PRO A 118 20.83 0.10 -37.59
C PRO A 118 22.02 1.07 -37.47
N GLY A 119 23.17 0.61 -36.98
CA GLY A 119 24.40 1.42 -36.84
C GLY A 119 24.95 1.56 -35.42
N TRP A 120 24.23 1.08 -34.40
CA TRP A 120 24.72 1.07 -33.02
C TRP A 120 25.59 -0.15 -32.69
N PRO A 121 26.57 -0.03 -31.77
CA PRO A 121 27.38 -1.15 -31.32
C PRO A 121 26.49 -2.25 -30.72
N GLN A 122 26.71 -3.47 -31.20
CA GLN A 122 25.87 -4.66 -30.99
C GLN A 122 25.73 -5.20 -29.55
N PRO A 123 26.49 -4.78 -28.50
CA PRO A 123 26.21 -5.22 -27.13
C PRO A 123 24.82 -4.82 -26.63
N LEU A 124 24.25 -3.72 -27.15
CA LEU A 124 22.91 -3.24 -26.81
C LEU A 124 21.79 -3.85 -27.67
N ALA A 125 22.12 -4.47 -28.81
CA ALA A 125 21.15 -5.16 -29.67
C ALA A 125 20.66 -6.50 -29.07
N ARG A 126 21.38 -7.06 -28.09
CA ARG A 126 20.91 -8.18 -27.24
C ARG A 126 20.13 -7.72 -26.02
N ALA A 127 20.17 -6.42 -25.73
CA ALA A 127 19.48 -5.85 -24.61
C ALA A 127 18.03 -5.64 -25.02
N THR A 128 17.23 -6.69 -24.86
CA THR A 128 15.80 -6.64 -25.13
C THR A 128 15.17 -5.57 -24.24
N PHE A 129 14.24 -4.76 -24.78
CA PHE A 129 13.47 -3.74 -24.01
C PHE A 129 13.03 -4.25 -22.63
N ALA A 130 12.72 -5.54 -22.56
CA ALA A 130 12.47 -6.34 -21.37
C ALA A 130 13.41 -6.13 -20.17
N GLU A 131 14.71 -6.03 -20.39
CA GLU A 131 15.71 -5.96 -19.30
C GLU A 131 15.72 -4.59 -18.62
N PHE A 132 15.12 -3.58 -19.26
CA PHE A 132 15.13 -2.18 -18.82
C PHE A 132 13.76 -1.64 -18.45
N SER A 133 12.71 -2.46 -18.49
CA SER A 133 11.38 -2.05 -18.07
C SER A 133 10.99 -2.73 -16.77
N GLU A 134 10.58 -1.95 -15.78
CA GLU A 134 9.88 -2.44 -14.60
C GLU A 134 8.48 -1.85 -14.60
N ASN A 135 7.49 -2.69 -14.32
CA ASN A 135 6.12 -2.24 -14.12
C ASN A 135 5.66 -2.78 -12.77
N GLU A 136 5.38 -1.86 -11.87
CA GLU A 136 4.95 -2.14 -10.52
C GLU A 136 3.46 -1.88 -10.38
N PHE A 137 2.80 -2.80 -9.69
CA PHE A 137 1.39 -2.75 -9.39
C PHE A 137 1.20 -2.81 -7.89
N CYS A 138 0.11 -2.24 -7.40
CA CYS A 138 -0.36 -2.52 -6.05
C CYS A 138 -0.48 -4.04 -5.86
N ARG A 139 0.24 -4.56 -4.86
CA ARG A 139 0.31 -6.01 -4.56
C ARG A 139 -0.98 -6.59 -3.99
N GLN A 140 -1.98 -5.76 -3.69
CA GLN A 140 -3.23 -6.16 -3.03
C GLN A 140 -2.99 -7.01 -1.76
N CYS A 141 -2.03 -6.58 -0.93
CA CYS A 141 -1.52 -7.34 0.22
C CYS A 141 -2.61 -7.97 1.08
N GLU A 142 -2.43 -9.24 1.47
CA GLU A 142 -3.34 -9.93 2.39
C GLU A 142 -3.53 -9.17 3.71
N SER A 143 -2.41 -8.68 4.27
CA SER A 143 -2.36 -7.76 5.42
C SER A 143 -1.97 -6.35 4.97
N PRO A 144 -2.95 -5.50 4.57
CA PRO A 144 -2.68 -4.18 4.00
C PRO A 144 -2.43 -3.12 5.08
N GLU A 145 -1.16 -2.77 5.31
CA GLU A 145 -0.76 -1.67 6.21
C GLU A 145 -1.40 -0.33 5.81
N CYS A 146 -1.60 -0.11 4.51
CA CYS A 146 -2.26 1.10 4.01
C CYS A 146 -3.71 1.23 4.48
N LEU A 147 -4.42 0.11 4.63
CA LEU A 147 -5.79 0.07 5.15
C LEU A 147 -5.79 0.41 6.64
N ASP A 148 -4.87 -0.20 7.39
CA ASP A 148 -4.76 -0.01 8.85
C ASP A 148 -4.31 1.41 9.21
N ALA A 149 -3.48 2.02 8.37
CA ALA A 149 -3.00 3.39 8.55
C ALA A 149 -4.04 4.47 8.23
N CYS A 150 -5.17 4.14 7.60
CA CYS A 150 -6.15 5.12 7.15
C CYS A 150 -7.04 5.61 8.33
N PRO A 151 -6.92 6.87 8.79
CA PRO A 151 -7.70 7.35 9.94
C PRO A 151 -9.21 7.41 9.67
N GLU A 152 -9.58 7.63 8.40
CA GLU A 152 -10.98 7.73 7.96
C GLU A 152 -11.61 6.38 7.61
N ASN A 153 -10.84 5.28 7.67
CA ASN A 153 -11.28 3.96 7.18
C ASN A 153 -11.83 4.03 5.75
N ALA A 154 -11.15 4.83 4.91
CA ALA A 154 -11.53 5.02 3.52
C ALA A 154 -11.11 3.85 2.63
N ILE A 155 -10.20 2.97 3.07
CA ILE A 155 -9.80 1.78 2.32
C ILE A 155 -10.61 0.58 2.80
N PHE A 156 -11.25 -0.14 1.88
CA PHE A 156 -12.06 -1.33 2.18
C PHE A 156 -11.69 -2.48 1.23
N VAL A 157 -12.14 -3.70 1.55
CA VAL A 157 -11.98 -4.86 0.66
C VAL A 157 -13.22 -5.01 -0.21
N ASP A 158 -13.06 -4.95 -1.52
CA ASP A 158 -14.15 -5.22 -2.47
C ASP A 158 -14.54 -6.70 -2.37
N PRO A 159 -15.80 -7.03 -2.03
CA PRO A 159 -16.24 -8.42 -1.88
C PRO A 159 -16.21 -9.21 -3.19
N LYS A 160 -16.16 -8.57 -4.36
CA LYS A 160 -16.13 -9.26 -5.66
C LYS A 160 -14.73 -9.73 -6.04
N THR A 161 -13.74 -8.87 -5.86
CA THR A 161 -12.37 -9.11 -6.33
C THR A 161 -11.37 -9.39 -5.21
N GLY A 162 -11.74 -9.08 -3.96
CA GLY A 162 -10.79 -9.00 -2.85
C GLY A 162 -9.79 -7.85 -2.98
N ALA A 163 -9.98 -6.92 -3.93
CA ALA A 163 -9.12 -5.75 -4.05
C ALA A 163 -9.28 -4.84 -2.83
N ARG A 164 -8.19 -4.24 -2.38
CA ARG A 164 -8.27 -3.13 -1.44
C ARG A 164 -8.63 -1.92 -2.29
N VAL A 165 -9.68 -1.17 -1.97
CA VAL A 165 -10.18 -0.06 -2.81
C VAL A 165 -10.37 1.17 -1.93
N VAL A 166 -10.10 2.34 -2.48
CA VAL A 166 -10.34 3.61 -1.79
C VAL A 166 -11.79 4.04 -2.04
N ASP A 167 -12.52 4.31 -0.97
CA ASP A 167 -13.79 5.03 -0.99
C ASP A 167 -13.48 6.54 -1.03
N GLU A 168 -13.55 7.10 -2.23
CA GLU A 168 -13.27 8.52 -2.49
C GLU A 168 -14.15 9.46 -1.66
N LYS A 169 -15.36 9.04 -1.25
CA LYS A 169 -16.27 9.87 -0.45
C LYS A 169 -15.82 10.02 1.00
N LYS A 170 -15.05 9.06 1.51
CA LYS A 170 -14.49 9.08 2.88
C LYS A 170 -13.06 9.59 2.89
N CYS A 171 -12.35 9.50 1.78
CA CYS A 171 -10.97 9.91 1.70
C CYS A 171 -10.84 11.43 1.84
N VAL A 172 -10.01 11.88 2.79
CA VAL A 172 -9.71 13.30 3.00
C VAL A 172 -8.35 13.72 2.41
N GLY A 173 -7.70 12.84 1.65
CA GLY A 173 -6.42 13.15 1.00
C GLY A 173 -5.22 13.29 1.93
N CYS A 174 -5.28 12.77 3.16
CA CYS A 174 -4.22 12.96 4.17
C CYS A 174 -2.87 12.28 3.86
N GLY A 175 -2.82 11.34 2.91
CA GLY A 175 -1.57 10.70 2.48
C GLY A 175 -0.99 9.61 3.40
N THR A 176 -1.53 9.39 4.61
CA THR A 176 -0.97 8.40 5.55
C THR A 176 -0.92 6.97 4.99
N CYS A 177 -1.91 6.60 4.16
CA CYS A 177 -1.91 5.31 3.47
C CYS A 177 -0.79 5.19 2.42
N ALA A 178 -0.38 6.31 1.80
CA ALA A 178 0.74 6.33 0.87
C ALA A 178 2.07 6.14 1.58
N GLU A 179 2.27 6.81 2.73
CA GLU A 179 3.46 6.63 3.57
C GLU A 179 3.57 5.20 4.12
N ALA A 180 2.43 4.58 4.48
CA ALA A 180 2.39 3.21 4.96
C ALA A 180 2.61 2.16 3.86
N CYS A 181 2.54 2.52 2.57
CA CYS A 181 2.73 1.55 1.50
C CYS A 181 4.22 1.27 1.29
N GLN A 182 4.70 0.14 1.81
CA GLN A 182 6.07 -0.35 1.59
C GLN A 182 6.48 -0.54 0.12
N TYR A 183 5.53 -0.53 -0.81
CA TYR A 183 5.76 -0.62 -2.26
C TYR A 183 5.60 0.72 -2.99
N GLY A 184 5.20 1.81 -2.31
CA GLY A 184 5.00 3.11 -2.95
C GLY A 184 3.87 3.14 -4.00
N MET A 185 2.91 2.21 -3.94
CA MET A 185 1.87 2.05 -4.98
C MET A 185 0.59 2.85 -4.72
N ILE A 186 0.68 3.91 -3.92
CA ILE A 186 -0.43 4.79 -3.54
C ILE A 186 0.09 6.22 -3.58
N HIS A 187 -0.66 7.13 -4.17
CA HIS A 187 -0.38 8.57 -4.15
C HIS A 187 -1.67 9.35 -3.99
N VAL A 188 -1.56 10.62 -3.58
CA VAL A 188 -2.72 11.51 -3.49
C VAL A 188 -2.84 12.24 -4.83
N SER A 189 -3.98 12.07 -5.50
CA SER A 189 -4.28 12.78 -6.74
C SER A 189 -4.50 14.25 -6.44
N GLU A 190 -3.76 15.13 -7.10
CA GLU A 190 -3.98 16.58 -7.02
C GLU A 190 -5.33 16.98 -7.63
N ALA A 191 -5.81 16.23 -8.62
CA ALA A 191 -7.07 16.52 -9.31
C ALA A 191 -8.29 16.23 -8.43
N THR A 192 -8.30 15.11 -7.71
CA THR A 192 -9.44 14.70 -6.87
C THR A 192 -9.26 15.02 -5.40
N GLY A 193 -8.03 15.28 -4.94
CA GLY A 193 -7.71 15.44 -3.53
C GLY A 193 -7.85 14.14 -2.73
N THR A 194 -7.88 12.98 -3.40
CA THR A 194 -8.05 11.66 -2.77
C THR A 194 -6.86 10.75 -3.05
N ALA A 195 -6.66 9.77 -2.19
CA ALA A 195 -5.67 8.73 -2.43
C ALA A 195 -6.11 7.84 -3.59
N ILE A 196 -5.23 7.62 -4.55
CA ILE A 196 -5.45 6.72 -5.68
C ILE A 196 -4.44 5.58 -5.65
N LYS A 197 -4.95 4.40 -6.00
CA LYS A 197 -4.22 3.12 -6.03
C LYS A 197 -4.99 2.13 -6.88
N CYS A 198 -4.30 1.13 -7.41
CA CYS A 198 -4.95 0.10 -8.23
C CYS A 198 -6.07 -0.59 -7.45
N ASP A 199 -7.23 -0.69 -8.08
CA ASP A 199 -8.47 -1.32 -7.60
C ASP A 199 -8.83 -2.56 -8.43
N LEU A 200 -7.86 -3.06 -9.21
CA LEU A 200 -8.01 -4.14 -10.19
C LEU A 200 -9.11 -3.88 -11.23
N CYS A 201 -9.50 -2.60 -11.44
CA CYS A 201 -10.58 -2.19 -12.32
C CYS A 201 -11.87 -3.01 -12.10
N GLY A 202 -12.18 -3.36 -10.85
CA GLY A 202 -13.35 -4.18 -10.52
C GLY A 202 -13.33 -5.62 -11.06
N GLY A 203 -12.15 -6.12 -11.44
CA GLY A 203 -11.95 -7.48 -11.97
C GLY A 203 -11.73 -7.54 -13.48
N ASP A 204 -11.69 -6.39 -14.16
CA ASP A 204 -11.36 -6.29 -15.59
C ASP A 204 -10.24 -5.27 -15.84
N PRO A 205 -8.97 -5.61 -15.51
CA PRO A 205 -7.86 -4.67 -15.52
C PRO A 205 -7.55 -4.12 -16.92
N GLN A 206 -7.70 -2.81 -17.09
CA GLN A 206 -7.49 -2.17 -18.39
C GLN A 206 -6.02 -2.22 -18.83
N CYS A 207 -5.07 -2.18 -17.89
CA CYS A 207 -3.65 -2.34 -18.20
C CYS A 207 -3.33 -3.71 -18.83
N VAL A 208 -4.10 -4.76 -18.52
CA VAL A 208 -3.99 -6.09 -19.14
C VAL A 208 -4.63 -6.07 -20.52
N ALA A 209 -5.85 -5.55 -20.63
CA ALA A 209 -6.59 -5.49 -21.89
C ALA A 209 -5.84 -4.72 -22.98
N TRP A 210 -5.14 -3.65 -22.61
CA TRP A 210 -4.43 -2.77 -23.53
C TRP A 210 -2.95 -3.12 -23.75
N CYS A 211 -2.41 -4.14 -23.07
CA CYS A 211 -1.02 -4.53 -23.25
C CYS A 211 -0.83 -5.28 -24.57
N PRO A 212 -0.20 -4.68 -25.62
CA PRO A 212 -0.14 -5.28 -26.94
C PRO A 212 0.75 -6.53 -26.99
N THR A 213 1.73 -6.62 -26.08
CA THR A 213 2.66 -7.74 -25.98
C THR A 213 2.27 -8.76 -24.91
N GLN A 214 1.14 -8.55 -24.22
CA GLN A 214 0.67 -9.43 -23.14
C GLN A 214 1.74 -9.62 -22.04
N ALA A 215 2.51 -8.57 -21.76
CA ALA A 215 3.47 -8.53 -20.67
C ALA A 215 2.80 -8.43 -19.30
N ILE A 216 1.53 -8.04 -19.23
CA ILE A 216 0.76 -7.95 -17.99
C ILE A 216 -0.34 -8.98 -18.04
N THR A 217 -0.51 -9.74 -16.95
CA THR A 217 -1.51 -10.81 -16.86
C THR A 217 -2.29 -10.70 -15.56
N PHE A 218 -3.56 -11.10 -15.61
CA PHE A 218 -4.48 -11.11 -14.46
C PHE A 218 -4.70 -12.55 -14.00
N HIS A 219 -4.27 -12.86 -12.78
CA HIS A 219 -4.29 -14.20 -12.23
C HIS A 219 -5.20 -14.29 -11.03
N LYS A 220 -5.93 -15.40 -10.93
CA LYS A 220 -6.66 -15.78 -9.72
C LYS A 220 -5.70 -16.45 -8.73
N LEU A 221 -5.78 -16.08 -7.46
CA LEU A 221 -5.03 -16.66 -6.34
C LEU A 221 -5.71 -17.91 -5.77
#